data_AF-Q17W75-F1
#
_entry.id   AF-Q17W75-F1
#
_cell.length_a   1.000
_cell.length_b   1.000
_cell.length_c   1.000
_cell.angle_alpha   90.00
_cell.angle_beta   90.00
_cell.angle_gamma   90.00
#
_symmetry.space_group_name_H-M   'P 1'
#
loop_
_entity.id
_entity.type
_entity.pdbx_description
1 polymer ?
#
loop_
_entity_poly.entity_id
_entity_poly.type
_entity_poly.pdbx_seq_one_letter_code
_entity_poly.pdbx_strand_id
1 'polypeptide(L)'
;MDFSLKAKENIGIIGRSESGKISLALGLLKLALNSGEEKILGESMGSLNSKAFKPYRRILQMVFQDPYASLNPRLSIQSILTEALCFAYPKASKEEWHNLAKLRLE
;
A
#
# COMPACT_ATOMS: atom_id res chain seq x y z
N MET A 1 10.61 17.23 6.44
CA MET A 1 11.24 16.01 7.01
C MET A 1 11.63 15.21 5.80
N ASP A 2 12.91 14.95 5.64
CA ASP A 2 13.43 14.45 4.38
C ASP A 2 14.06 13.09 4.63
N PHE A 3 13.64 12.09 3.86
CA PHE A 3 14.19 10.75 3.89
C PHE A 3 14.06 10.12 2.51
N SER A 4 14.89 9.11 2.26
CA SER A 4 14.85 8.32 1.04
C SER A 4 14.96 6.86 1.42
N LEU A 5 14.18 6.01 0.74
CA LEU A 5 14.19 4.57 0.91
C LEU A 5 14.57 3.92 -0.42
N LYS A 6 15.67 3.16 -0.45
CA LYS A 6 16.07 2.43 -1.65
C LYS A 6 15.43 1.05 -1.68
N ALA A 7 15.48 0.41 -2.85
CA ALA A 7 15.04 -0.96 -2.99
C ALA A 7 15.80 -1.88 -2.01
N LYS A 8 15.08 -2.79 -1.37
CA LYS A 8 15.60 -3.75 -0.37
C LYS A 8 16.05 -3.13 0.96
N GLU A 9 15.72 -1.87 1.21
CA GLU A 9 15.91 -1.24 2.53
C GLU A 9 14.60 -1.26 3.32
N ASN A 10 14.75 -1.21 4.65
CA ASN A 10 13.65 -1.04 5.59
C ASN A 10 13.89 0.25 6.38
N ILE A 11 12.86 1.10 6.50
CA ILE A 11 12.91 2.30 7.33
C ILE A 11 11.92 2.20 8.48
N GLY A 12 12.40 2.51 9.69
CA GLY A 12 11.59 2.58 10.90
C GLY A 12 11.36 4.04 11.31
N ILE A 13 10.11 4.43 11.57
CA ILE A 13 9.76 5.78 12.03
C ILE A 13 9.28 5.71 13.47
N ILE A 14 10.09 6.24 14.39
CA ILE A 14 9.88 6.17 15.85
C ILE A 14 9.64 7.59 16.38
N GLY A 15 8.87 7.69 17.46
CA GLY A 15 8.33 8.95 17.98
C GLY A 15 7.19 8.69 18.96
N ARG A 16 6.82 9.73 19.72
CA ARG A 16 5.71 9.67 20.70
C ARG A 16 4.36 9.45 20.02
N SER A 17 3.34 9.08 20.80
CA SER A 17 1.95 9.19 20.34
C SER A 17 1.72 10.61 19.79
N GLU A 18 1.00 10.74 18.69
CA GLU A 18 0.68 12.03 18.03
C GLU A 18 1.86 12.79 17.40
N SER A 19 3.04 12.17 17.29
CA SER A 19 4.18 12.77 16.56
C SER A 19 4.00 12.89 15.04
N GLY A 20 2.82 12.55 14.51
CA GLY A 20 2.51 12.66 13.07
C GLY A 20 2.90 11.44 12.22
N LYS A 21 3.29 10.31 12.81
CA LYS A 21 3.63 9.08 12.05
C LYS A 21 2.48 8.58 11.16
N ILE A 22 1.27 8.57 11.70
CA ILE A 22 0.07 8.16 10.95
C ILE A 22 -0.20 9.18 9.83
N SER A 23 -0.09 10.48 10.12
CA SER A 23 -0.22 11.53 9.11
C SER A 23 0.79 11.39 7.97
N LEU A 24 2.04 11.00 8.28
CA LEU A 24 3.05 10.72 7.27
C LEU A 24 2.67 9.52 6.40
N ALA A 25 2.27 8.39 7.01
CA ALA A 25 1.85 7.21 6.27
C ALA A 25 0.63 7.48 5.36
N LEU A 26 -0.36 8.22 5.87
CA LEU A 26 -1.54 8.62 5.10
C LEU A 26 -1.21 9.64 4.01
N GLY A 27 -0.26 10.55 4.26
CA GLY A 27 0.25 11.50 3.28
C GLY A 27 0.89 10.78 2.09
N LEU A 28 1.76 9.81 2.34
CA LEU A 28 2.39 8.99 1.29
C LEU A 28 1.37 8.22 0.42
N LEU A 29 0.22 7.88 0.98
CA LEU A 29 -0.87 7.20 0.27
C LEU A 29 -1.85 8.15 -0.43
N LYS A 30 -1.61 9.47 -0.35
CA LYS A 30 -2.55 10.53 -0.74
C LYS A 30 -3.94 10.38 -0.11
N LEU A 31 -3.98 9.96 1.15
CA LEU A 31 -5.21 9.85 1.97
C LEU A 31 -5.37 11.04 2.93
N ALA A 32 -4.32 11.84 3.09
CA ALA A 32 -4.34 13.11 3.82
C ALA A 32 -3.62 14.18 3.00
N LEU A 33 -3.90 15.46 3.27
CA LEU A 33 -3.16 16.57 2.68
C LEU A 33 -1.70 16.50 3.14
N ASN A 34 -0.78 16.50 2.19
CA ASN A 34 0.66 16.62 2.42
C ASN A 34 1.22 17.82 1.64
N SER A 35 2.34 18.36 2.12
CA SER A 35 3.10 19.41 1.46
C SER A 35 4.54 18.95 1.27
N GLY A 36 5.21 19.52 0.28
CA GLY A 36 6.58 19.14 -0.09
C GLY A 36 6.63 18.27 -1.35
N GLU A 37 7.84 17.80 -1.66
CA GLU A 37 8.09 16.95 -2.83
C GLU A 37 8.08 15.48 -2.41
N GLU A 38 7.28 14.68 -3.11
CA GLU A 38 7.23 13.24 -2.96
C GLU A 38 7.60 12.59 -4.28
N LYS A 39 8.57 11.66 -4.25
CA LYS A 39 8.97 10.86 -5.39
C LYS A 39 8.83 9.38 -5.09
N ILE A 40 8.13 8.66 -5.95
CA ILE A 40 7.96 7.20 -5.86
C ILE A 40 8.52 6.58 -7.12
N LEU A 41 9.49 5.67 -6.97
CA LEU A 41 10.22 5.07 -8.10
C LEU A 41 10.82 6.12 -9.06
N GLY A 42 11.20 7.29 -8.55
CA GLY A 42 11.77 8.39 -9.31
C GLY A 42 10.75 9.34 -9.95
N GLU A 43 9.46 9.01 -9.93
CA GLU A 43 8.40 9.87 -10.47
C GLU A 43 7.85 10.82 -9.41
N SER A 44 7.57 12.08 -9.78
CA SER A 44 7.01 13.08 -8.87
C SER A 44 5.50 12.85 -8.68
N MET A 45 5.07 12.76 -7.42
CA MET A 45 3.68 12.46 -7.08
C MET A 45 2.80 13.70 -6.99
N GLY A 46 3.37 14.89 -6.77
CA GLY A 46 2.61 16.09 -6.38
C GLY A 46 1.45 16.47 -7.31
N SER A 47 1.63 16.35 -8.62
CA SER A 47 0.63 16.73 -9.64
C SER A 47 -0.35 15.60 -10.01
N LEU A 48 -0.15 14.38 -9.51
CA LEU A 48 -0.98 13.24 -9.90
C LEU A 48 -2.37 13.34 -9.26
N ASN A 49 -3.40 13.34 -10.09
CA ASN A 49 -4.78 13.15 -9.63
C ASN A 49 -5.03 11.69 -9.19
N SER A 50 -6.18 11.43 -8.56
CA SER A 50 -6.52 10.09 -8.03
C SER A 50 -6.44 8.97 -9.07
N LYS A 51 -6.84 9.24 -10.33
CA LYS A 51 -6.77 8.26 -11.42
C LYS A 51 -5.32 7.95 -11.81
N ALA A 52 -4.48 8.98 -11.90
CA ALA A 52 -3.06 8.84 -12.22
C ALA A 52 -2.25 8.22 -11.06
N PHE A 53 -2.70 8.40 -9.81
CA PHE A 53 -2.08 7.78 -8.64
C PHE A 53 -2.51 6.31 -8.43
N LYS A 54 -3.63 5.87 -9.03
CA LYS A 54 -4.16 4.51 -8.86
C LYS A 54 -3.14 3.38 -9.10
N PRO A 55 -2.24 3.42 -10.10
CA PRO A 55 -1.22 2.39 -10.29
C PRO A 55 -0.25 2.28 -9.11
N TYR A 56 0.11 3.41 -8.48
CA TYR A 56 1.04 3.46 -7.34
C TYR A 56 0.48 2.79 -6.10
N ARG A 57 -0.85 2.80 -5.93
CA ARG A 57 -1.51 2.07 -4.84
C ARG A 57 -1.25 0.57 -4.90
N ARG A 58 -0.85 -0.03 -6.02
CA ARG A 58 -0.46 -1.46 -6.07
C ARG A 58 0.92 -1.71 -5.44
N ILE A 59 1.76 -0.68 -5.36
CA ILE A 59 3.12 -0.74 -4.80
C ILE A 59 3.12 -0.26 -3.35
N LEU A 60 2.29 0.75 -3.03
CA LEU A 60 2.08 1.27 -1.69
C LEU A 60 0.89 0.58 -1.04
N GLN A 61 1.15 -0.38 -0.15
CA GLN A 61 0.13 -1.11 0.59
C GLN A 61 0.26 -0.82 2.08
N MET A 62 -0.87 -0.62 2.76
CA MET A 62 -0.93 -0.32 4.17
C MET A 62 -1.44 -1.53 4.95
N VAL A 63 -0.76 -1.85 6.05
CA VAL A 63 -1.29 -2.75 7.09
C VAL A 63 -1.64 -1.89 8.30
N PHE A 64 -2.89 -1.96 8.74
CA PHE A 64 -3.37 -1.17 9.86
C PHE A 64 -2.90 -1.73 11.20
N GLN A 65 -2.80 -0.85 12.22
CA GLN A 65 -2.41 -1.24 13.58
C GLN A 65 -3.40 -2.24 14.19
N ASP A 66 -4.70 -2.06 13.93
CA ASP A 66 -5.73 -3.07 14.16
C ASP A 66 -6.09 -3.71 12.80
N PRO A 67 -5.53 -4.89 12.48
CA PRO A 67 -5.82 -5.55 11.23
C PRO A 67 -7.28 -6.04 11.17
N TYR A 68 -7.89 -6.39 12.30
CA TYR A 68 -9.26 -6.93 12.34
C TYR A 68 -10.30 -5.88 11.95
N ALA A 69 -10.09 -4.62 12.36
CA ALA A 69 -10.96 -3.52 11.99
C ALA A 69 -11.03 -3.26 10.47
N SER A 70 -10.03 -3.72 9.71
CA SER A 70 -9.99 -3.57 8.25
C SER A 70 -10.69 -4.69 7.48
N LEU A 71 -11.04 -5.80 8.16
CA LEU A 71 -11.66 -6.96 7.53
C LEU A 71 -13.19 -6.84 7.58
N ASN A 72 -13.85 -7.15 6.47
CA ASN A 72 -15.31 -7.27 6.45
C ASN A 72 -15.71 -8.68 6.94
N PRO A 73 -16.32 -8.82 8.13
CA PRO A 73 -16.63 -10.13 8.71
C PRO A 73 -17.72 -10.89 7.93
N ARG A 74 -18.42 -10.23 6.99
CA ARG A 74 -19.39 -10.88 6.10
C ARG A 74 -18.73 -11.59 4.92
N LEU A 75 -17.44 -11.37 4.70
CA LEU A 75 -16.68 -11.98 3.61
C LEU A 75 -15.87 -13.17 4.14
N SER A 76 -15.77 -14.23 3.34
CA SER A 76 -14.84 -15.31 3.64
C SER A 76 -13.40 -14.84 3.45
N ILE A 77 -12.46 -15.54 4.10
CA ILE A 77 -11.02 -15.31 3.91
C ILE A 77 -10.65 -15.39 2.42
N GLN A 78 -11.21 -16.36 1.69
CA GLN A 78 -11.00 -16.50 0.26
C GLN A 78 -11.44 -15.25 -0.51
N SER A 79 -12.63 -14.70 -0.21
CA SER A 79 -13.13 -13.49 -0.89
C SER A 79 -12.23 -12.28 -0.63
N ILE A 80 -11.81 -12.09 0.61
CA ILE A 80 -10.90 -11.00 1.01
C ILE A 80 -9.56 -11.09 0.27
N LEU A 81 -8.96 -12.29 0.25
CA LEU A 81 -7.70 -12.53 -0.47
C LEU A 81 -7.87 -12.36 -1.99
N THR A 82 -8.99 -12.82 -2.55
CA THR A 82 -9.26 -12.71 -3.98
C THR A 82 -9.41 -11.25 -4.40
N GLU A 83 -10.09 -10.42 -3.62
CA GLU A 83 -10.23 -8.99 -3.89
C GLU A 83 -8.87 -8.28 -3.94
N ALA A 84 -8.02 -8.54 -2.94
CA ALA A 84 -6.66 -8.01 -2.90
C ALA A 84 -5.81 -8.48 -4.10
N LEU A 85 -5.88 -9.76 -4.46
CA LEU A 85 -5.15 -10.32 -5.61
C LEU A 85 -5.64 -9.75 -6.95
N CYS A 86 -6.95 -9.61 -7.15
CA CYS A 86 -7.53 -8.97 -8.32
C CYS A 86 -7.02 -7.54 -8.50
N PHE A 87 -6.95 -6.77 -7.40
CA PHE A 87 -6.42 -5.41 -7.42
C PHE A 87 -4.92 -5.39 -7.72
N ALA A 88 -4.16 -6.29 -7.08
CA ALA A 88 -2.71 -6.39 -7.26
C ALA A 88 -2.32 -6.93 -8.64
N TYR A 89 -3.15 -7.76 -9.29
CA TYR A 89 -2.88 -8.45 -10.55
C TYR A 89 -4.12 -8.47 -11.49
N PRO A 90 -4.54 -7.31 -12.03
CA PRO A 90 -5.80 -7.17 -12.78
C PRO A 90 -5.82 -7.89 -14.13
N LYS A 91 -4.67 -8.36 -14.62
CA LYS A 91 -4.54 -9.09 -15.89
C LYS A 91 -4.27 -10.58 -15.69
N ALA A 92 -4.11 -11.04 -14.45
CA ALA A 92 -3.70 -12.41 -14.21
C ALA A 92 -4.89 -13.37 -14.41
N SER A 93 -4.62 -14.51 -15.04
CA SER A 93 -5.60 -15.58 -15.21
C SER A 93 -5.87 -16.29 -13.88
N LYS A 94 -7.01 -16.99 -13.80
CA LYS A 94 -7.38 -17.76 -12.60
C LYS A 94 -6.34 -18.83 -12.24
N GLU A 95 -5.63 -19.34 -13.24
CA GLU A 95 -4.57 -20.33 -13.12
C GLU A 95 -3.26 -19.69 -12.63
N GLU A 96 -2.94 -18.48 -13.10
CA GLU A 96 -1.82 -17.68 -12.60
C GLU A 96 -2.00 -17.30 -11.12
N TRP A 97 -3.22 -17.00 -10.67
CA TRP A 97 -3.49 -16.75 -9.24
C TRP A 97 -3.19 -17.98 -8.37
N HIS A 98 -3.56 -19.16 -8.84
CA HIS A 98 -3.34 -20.41 -8.11
C HIS A 98 -1.83 -20.69 -7.94
N ASN A 99 -1.05 -20.40 -8.98
CA ASN A 99 0.41 -20.54 -8.95
C ASN A 99 1.08 -19.46 -8.08
N LEU A 100 0.64 -18.20 -8.17
CA LEU A 100 1.16 -17.10 -7.33
C LEU A 100 0.89 -17.32 -5.84
N ALA A 101 -0.26 -17.90 -5.50
CA ALA A 101 -0.61 -18.23 -4.11
C ALA A 101 0.28 -19.34 -3.55
N LYS A 102 0.60 -20.36 -4.36
CA LYS A 102 1.53 -21.44 -3.95
C LYS A 102 2.96 -20.93 -3.75
N LEU A 103 3.48 -20.12 -4.68
CA LEU A 103 4.89 -19.71 -4.71
C LEU A 103 5.33 -18.75 -3.59
N ARG A 104 4.38 -18.24 -2.79
CA ARG A 104 4.65 -17.29 -1.68
C ARG A 104 4.32 -17.85 -0.29
N LEU A 105 3.73 -19.04 -0.22
CA LEU A 105 3.47 -19.75 1.03
C LEU A 105 4.59 -20.74 1.40
N GLU A 106 5.60 -20.85 0.53
CA GLU A 106 6.89 -21.52 0.74
C GLU A 106 7.99 -20.48 0.94
#